data_AF-A0A494SW61-F1
#
_entry.id   AF-A0A494SW61-F1
#
_cell.length_a   1.000
_cell.length_b   1.000
_cell.length_c   1.000
_cell.angle_alpha   90.00
_cell.angle_beta   90.00
_cell.angle_gamma   90.00
#
_symmetry.space_group_name_H-M   'P 1'
#
loop_
_entity.id
_entity.type
_entity.pdbx_description
1 polymer ?
#
loop_
_entity_poly.entity_id
_entity_poly.type
_entity_poly.pdbx_seq_one_letter_code
_entity_poly.pdbx_strand_id
1 'polypeptide(L)' 'MRGGPREAENGNMLDPRVLDTHELDAELAALRRGRDASMDEGAQGTDLAATDVLIERFEEEIRRRHQDPPVDI' A
#
# COMPACT_ATOMS: atom_id res chain seq x y z
N MET A 1 -10.28 29.89 22.27
CA MET A 1 -9.66 29.22 21.12
C MET A 1 -8.61 28.25 21.66
N ARG A 2 -8.84 26.94 21.56
CA ARG A 2 -7.82 25.92 21.86
C ARG A 2 -8.03 24.81 20.84
N GLY A 3 -6.94 24.50 20.14
CA GLY A 3 -6.91 23.78 18.87
C GLY A 3 -7.57 22.41 18.93
N GLY A 4 -8.26 22.07 17.83
CA GLY A 4 -8.72 20.72 17.59
C GLY A 4 -7.55 19.80 17.23
N PRO A 5 -7.55 18.53 17.66
CA PRO A 5 -6.76 17.52 17.00
C PRO A 5 -7.49 17.13 15.70
N ARG A 6 -7.09 17.72 14.57
CA ARG A 6 -7.41 17.23 13.22
C ARG A 6 -6.21 16.48 12.63
N GLU A 7 -5.65 15.56 13.40
CA GLU A 7 -4.52 14.72 12.96
C GLU A 7 -4.75 13.26 13.34
N ALA A 8 -5.99 12.80 13.21
CA ALA A 8 -6.34 11.38 13.14
C ALA A 8 -6.90 11.02 11.75
N GLU A 9 -6.50 11.77 10.73
CA GLU A 9 -6.94 11.60 9.35
C GLU A 9 -5.68 11.38 8.51
N ASN A 10 -5.49 10.15 7.98
CA ASN A 10 -4.37 9.70 7.12
C ASN A 10 -3.13 9.05 7.78
N GLY A 11 -3.25 8.47 8.97
CA GLY A 11 -2.15 7.72 9.63
C GLY A 11 -2.06 6.21 9.32
N ASN A 12 -2.75 5.67 8.31
CA ASN A 12 -2.92 4.20 8.20
C ASN A 12 -2.74 3.61 6.78
N MET A 13 -2.16 4.32 5.82
CA MET A 13 -1.59 3.65 4.63
C MET A 13 -0.19 3.18 5.04
N LEU A 14 -0.07 1.88 5.34
CA LEU A 14 1.19 1.24 5.71
C LEU A 14 2.29 1.61 4.70
N ASP A 15 3.42 2.13 5.20
CA ASP A 15 4.59 2.38 4.35
C ASP A 15 5.21 1.03 3.97
N PRO A 16 5.33 0.68 2.67
CA PRO A 16 5.92 -0.59 2.24
C PRO A 16 7.32 -0.83 2.84
N ARG A 17 8.08 0.23 3.11
CA ARG A 17 9.47 0.13 3.57
C ARG A 17 9.60 -0.41 4.99
N VAL A 18 8.56 -0.32 5.81
CA VAL A 18 8.61 -0.77 7.22
C VAL A 18 8.07 -2.18 7.43
N LEU A 19 7.42 -2.76 6.43
CA LEU A 19 6.86 -4.11 6.48
C LEU A 19 7.92 -5.15 6.13
N ASP A 20 7.83 -6.36 6.67
CA ASP A 20 8.63 -7.50 6.21
C ASP A 20 8.13 -8.03 4.85
N THR A 21 8.94 -8.82 4.13
CA THR A 21 8.56 -9.30 2.78
C THR A 21 7.23 -10.06 2.76
N HIS A 22 6.98 -10.91 3.76
CA HIS A 22 5.71 -11.62 3.87
C HIS A 22 4.52 -10.68 4.12
N GLU A 23 4.71 -9.62 4.92
CA GLU A 23 3.68 -8.63 5.17
C GLU A 23 3.42 -7.77 3.92
N LEU A 24 4.47 -7.40 3.19
CA LEU A 24 4.37 -6.74 1.89
C LEU A 24 3.52 -7.54 0.89
N ASP A 25 3.78 -8.85 0.76
CA ASP A 25 2.99 -9.72 -0.11
C ASP A 25 1.53 -9.83 0.34
N ALA A 26 1.28 -9.94 1.66
CA ALA A 26 -0.06 -10.03 2.21
C ALA A 26 -0.88 -8.75 1.98
N GLU A 27 -0.28 -7.59 2.24
CA GLU A 27 -0.90 -6.28 2.02
C GLU A 27 -1.10 -5.99 0.52
N LEU A 28 -0.16 -6.35 -0.34
CA LEU A 28 -0.32 -6.25 -1.79
C LEU A 28 -1.50 -7.08 -2.29
N ALA A 29 -1.67 -8.30 -1.77
CA ALA A 29 -2.82 -9.15 -2.09
C ALA A 29 -4.14 -8.52 -1.60
N ALA A 30 -4.16 -7.92 -0.41
CA ALA A 30 -5.32 -7.23 0.12
C ALA A 30 -5.71 -6.00 -0.71
N LEU A 31 -4.73 -5.18 -1.11
CA LEU A 31 -4.93 -4.00 -1.96
C LEU A 31 -5.50 -4.38 -3.33
N ARG A 32 -4.94 -5.41 -3.98
CA ARG A 32 -5.44 -5.92 -5.26
C ARG A 32 -6.88 -6.43 -5.14
N ARG A 33 -7.18 -7.19 -4.08
CA ARG A 33 -8.52 -7.69 -3.82
C ARG A 33 -9.52 -6.55 -3.56
N GLY A 34 -9.12 -5.54 -2.81
CA GLY A 34 -9.94 -4.35 -2.56
C GLY A 34 -10.23 -3.58 -3.85
N ARG A 35 -9.20 -3.38 -4.69
CA ARG A 35 -9.36 -2.75 -6.01
C ARG A 35 -10.32 -3.54 -6.90
N ASP A 36 -10.17 -4.86 -6.96
CA ASP A 36 -11.03 -5.72 -7.78
C ASP A 36 -12.49 -5.69 -7.28
N ALA A 37 -12.70 -5.71 -5.97
CA ALA A 37 -14.04 -5.53 -5.39
C ALA A 37 -14.64 -4.15 -5.73
N SER A 38 -13.84 -3.08 -5.68
CA SER A 38 -14.28 -1.75 -6.10
C SER A 38 -14.60 -1.69 -7.60
N MET A 39 -13.84 -2.38 -8.47
CA MET A 39 -14.18 -2.51 -9.89
C MET A 39 -15.52 -3.22 -10.10
N ASP A 40 -15.79 -4.28 -9.33
CA ASP A 40 -17.07 -5.01 -9.38
C ASP A 40 -18.25 -4.12 -8.94
N GLU A 41 -18.01 -3.17 -8.02
CA GLU A 41 -18.97 -2.15 -7.61
C GLU A 41 -19.11 -0.98 -8.61
N GLY A 42 -18.28 -0.96 -9.66
CA GLY A 42 -18.30 0.04 -10.72
C GLY A 42 -17.35 1.23 -10.52
N ALA A 43 -16.43 1.18 -9.57
CA ALA A 43 -15.40 2.20 -9.38
C ALA A 43 -14.42 2.22 -10.58
N GLN A 44 -14.06 3.42 -11.05
CA GLN A 44 -13.21 3.61 -12.21
C GLN A 44 -12.35 4.86 -12.10
N GLY A 45 -11.25 4.90 -12.87
CA GLY A 45 -10.42 6.10 -13.02
C GLY A 45 -9.89 6.61 -11.68
N THR A 46 -10.32 7.80 -11.27
CA THR A 46 -9.83 8.48 -10.07
C THR A 46 -10.14 7.72 -8.78
N ASP A 47 -11.24 6.95 -8.73
CA ASP A 47 -11.61 6.16 -7.55
C ASP A 47 -10.62 5.02 -7.25
N LEU A 48 -9.95 4.50 -8.29
CA LEU A 48 -8.94 3.44 -8.16
C LEU A 48 -7.51 3.97 -8.17
N ALA A 49 -7.28 5.18 -8.67
CA ALA A 49 -5.95 5.76 -8.84
C ALA A 49 -5.13 5.78 -7.54
N ALA A 50 -5.75 6.06 -6.40
CA ALA A 50 -5.07 6.03 -5.10
C ALA A 50 -4.60 4.61 -4.72
N THR A 51 -5.45 3.61 -4.96
CA THR A 51 -5.16 2.20 -4.70
C THR A 51 -4.09 1.68 -5.66
N ASP A 52 -4.14 2.07 -6.94
CA ASP A 52 -3.14 1.67 -7.93
C ASP A 52 -1.74 2.23 -7.60
N VAL A 53 -1.65 3.50 -7.16
CA VAL A 53 -0.39 4.09 -6.71
C VAL A 53 0.17 3.35 -5.49
N LEU A 54 -0.67 2.89 -4.57
CA LEU A 54 -0.22 2.06 -3.45
C LEU A 54 0.30 0.71 -3.93
N ILE A 55 -0.45 0.03 -4.79
CA ILE A 55 -0.06 -1.27 -5.36
C ILE A 55 1.32 -1.17 -6.01
N GLU A 56 1.55 -0.14 -6.83
CA GLU A 56 2.84 0.09 -7.49
C GLU A 56 3.99 0.24 -6.49
N ARG A 57 3.78 1.00 -5.41
CA ARG A 57 4.80 1.19 -4.35
C ARG A 57 5.15 -0.10 -3.62
N PHE A 58 4.15 -0.93 -3.33
CA PHE A 58 4.36 -2.24 -2.71
C PHE A 58 5.12 -3.18 -3.65
N GLU A 59 4.75 -3.22 -4.94
CA GLU A 59 5.44 -4.03 -5.95
C GLU A 59 6.90 -3.58 -6.15
N GLU A 60 7.17 -2.28 -6.15
CA GLU A 60 8.52 -1.74 -6.25
C GLU A 60 9.39 -2.17 -5.07
N GLU A 61 8.86 -2.08 -3.85
CA GLU A 61 9.60 -2.48 -2.65
C GLU A 61 9.87 -3.98 -2.61
N ILE A 62 8.90 -4.82 -2.96
CA ILE A 62 9.10 -6.28 -3.08
C ILE A 62 10.17 -6.58 -4.13
N ARG A 63 10.09 -5.94 -5.31
CA ARG A 63 11.08 -6.11 -6.37
C ARG A 63 12.47 -5.69 -5.91
N ARG A 64 12.59 -4.56 -5.21
CA ARG A 64 13.85 -4.05 -4.67
C ARG A 64 14.48 -5.05 -3.72
N ARG A 65 13.72 -5.64 -2.81
CA ARG A 65 14.21 -6.65 -1.85
C ARG A 65 14.60 -7.97 -2.51
N HIS A 66 13.91 -8.36 -3.57
CA HIS A 66 14.30 -9.54 -4.35
C HIS A 66 15.58 -9.32 -5.18
N GLN A 67 15.86 -8.08 -5.60
CA GLN A 67 17.06 -7.74 -6.37
C GLN A 67 18.28 -7.46 -5.48
N ASP A 68 18.06 -6.92 -4.29
CA ASP A 68 19.07 -6.64 -3.28
C ASP A 68 18.77 -7.49 -2.02
N PRO A 69 18.89 -8.82 -2.10
CA PRO A 69 18.79 -9.65 -0.90
C PRO A 69 19.86 -9.16 0.08
N PRO A 70 19.54 -9.00 1.38
CA PRO A 70 20.54 -8.57 2.34
C PRO A 70 21.73 -9.52 2.20
N VAL A 71 22.86 -8.97 1.76
CA VAL A 71 24.11 -9.72 1.72
C VAL A 71 24.39 -10.06 3.17
N ASP A 72 24.15 -11.30 3.56
CA ASP A 72 24.66 -11.87 4.81
C ASP A 72 26.19 -11.67 4.78
N ILE A 73 26.67 -10.66 5.51
CA ILE A 73 28.09 -10.39 5.81
C ILE A 73 28.39 -10.80 7.24
#